data_AF-A0A7X8HT07-F1
#
_entry.id   AF-A0A7X8HT07-F1
#
_cell.length_a   1.000
_cell.length_b   1.000
_cell.length_c   1.000
_cell.angle_alpha   90.00
_cell.angle_beta   90.00
_cell.angle_gamma   90.00
#
_symmetry.space_group_name_H-M   'P 1'
#
loop_
_entity.id
_entity.type
_entity.pdbx_description
1 polymer ?
#
loop_
_entity_poly.entity_id
_entity_poly.type
_entity_poly.pdbx_seq_one_letter_code
_entity_poly.pdbx_strand_id
1 'polypeptide(L)' 'MKDNKASNRNLTKAKNTKNDEFYTQYYDIEREVNAYLEYNPDVFREKTILLPCDDPEWSNFTKFFAQNFE' A
#
# COMPACT_ATOMS: atom_id res chain seq x y z
N MET A 1 -46.24 -8.48 8.59
CA MET A 1 -45.53 -8.56 7.29
C MET A 1 -44.33 -7.63 7.35
N LYS A 2 -43.12 -8.21 7.34
CA LYS A 2 -41.78 -7.62 7.09
C LYS A 2 -41.18 -6.68 8.15
N ASP A 3 -40.46 -7.28 9.09
CA ASP A 3 -39.38 -6.63 9.85
C ASP A 3 -38.20 -6.32 8.90
N ASN A 4 -38.08 -5.05 8.49
CA ASN A 4 -36.93 -4.53 7.75
C ASN A 4 -35.72 -4.43 8.68
N LYS A 5 -35.07 -5.57 8.96
CA LYS A 5 -33.81 -5.62 9.71
C LYS A 5 -32.70 -5.14 8.77
N ALA A 6 -32.29 -3.89 8.96
CA ALA A 6 -31.35 -3.17 8.11
C ALA A 6 -30.08 -3.98 7.78
N SER A 7 -29.86 -4.23 6.49
CA SER A 7 -28.69 -4.89 5.88
C SER A 7 -27.40 -4.05 5.95
N ASN A 8 -27.25 -3.20 6.97
CA ASN A 8 -26.17 -2.20 7.10
C ASN A 8 -24.78 -2.83 7.30
N ARG A 9 -24.68 -4.13 7.58
CA ARG A 9 -23.39 -4.83 7.72
C ARG A 9 -22.55 -4.79 6.44
N ASN A 10 -23.19 -4.86 5.27
CA ASN A 10 -22.48 -4.81 3.98
C ASN A 10 -22.00 -3.39 3.65
N LEU A 11 -22.75 -2.35 4.04
CA LEU A 11 -22.38 -0.95 3.84
C LEU A 11 -21.21 -0.55 4.75
N THR A 12 -21.18 -1.04 5.99
CA THR A 12 -20.03 -0.82 6.90
C THR A 12 -18.78 -1.53 6.40
N LYS A 13 -18.91 -2.76 5.86
CA LYS A 13 -17.79 -3.49 5.26
C LYS A 13 -17.21 -2.75 4.06
N ALA A 14 -18.07 -2.28 3.14
CA ALA A 14 -17.64 -1.47 1.99
C ALA A 14 -16.97 -0.14 2.40
N LYS A 15 -17.39 0.48 3.51
CA LYS A 15 -16.78 1.73 4.01
C LYS A 15 -15.38 1.51 4.59
N ASN A 16 -15.14 0.37 5.25
CA ASN A 16 -13.80 0.00 5.71
C ASN A 16 -12.90 -0.45 4.56
N THR A 17 -13.42 -1.23 3.60
CA THR A 17 -12.69 -1.63 2.39
C THR A 17 -12.30 -0.43 1.53
N LYS A 18 -13.13 0.62 1.48
CA LYS A 18 -12.79 1.88 0.81
C LYS A 18 -11.60 2.60 1.42
N ASN A 19 -11.36 2.49 2.73
CA ASN A 19 -10.16 3.06 3.33
C ASN A 19 -8.92 2.24 2.97
N ASP A 20 -9.04 0.91 2.86
CA ASP A 20 -7.96 0.02 2.38
C ASP A 20 -7.61 0.27 0.90
N GLU A 21 -8.58 0.63 0.06
CA GLU A 21 -8.37 0.92 -1.38
C GLU A 21 -7.47 2.16 -1.64
N PHE A 22 -7.23 3.01 -0.63
CA PHE A 22 -6.29 4.13 -0.76
C PHE A 22 -4.87 3.81 -0.28
N TYR A 23 -4.67 2.68 0.42
CA TYR A 23 -3.35 2.31 0.92
C TYR A 23 -2.67 1.34 -0.03
N THR A 24 -1.49 1.75 -0.51
CA THR A 24 -0.60 0.86 -1.24
C THR A 24 -0.21 -0.33 -0.35
N GLN A 25 -0.54 -1.53 -0.82
CA GLN A 25 -0.21 -2.75 -0.09
C GLN A 25 1.28 -3.04 -0.24
N TYR A 26 1.90 -3.58 0.82
CA TYR A 26 3.32 -3.95 0.80
C TYR A 26 3.68 -4.83 -0.40
N TYR A 27 2.83 -5.81 -0.73
CA TYR A 27 3.04 -6.71 -1.86
C TYR A 27 3.07 -6.00 -3.21
N ASP A 28 2.23 -4.97 -3.39
CA ASP A 28 2.23 -4.21 -4.63
C ASP A 28 3.51 -3.38 -4.76
N ILE A 29 4.01 -2.80 -3.66
CA ILE A 29 5.30 -2.08 -3.62
C ILE A 29 6.44 -3.04 -4.00
N GLU A 30 6.51 -4.21 -3.37
CA GLU A 30 7.53 -5.20 -3.65
C GLU A 30 7.53 -5.65 -5.12
N ARG A 31 6.35 -5.98 -5.65
CA ARG A 31 6.21 -6.39 -7.05
C ARG A 31 6.67 -5.29 -8.02
N GLU A 32 6.29 -4.04 -7.75
CA GLU A 32 6.60 -2.93 -8.64
C GLU A 32 8.10 -2.56 -8.59
N VAL A 33 8.69 -2.49 -7.39
CA VAL A 33 10.13 -2.23 -7.22
C VAL A 33 10.98 -3.34 -7.85
N ASN A 34 10.60 -4.61 -7.66
CA ASN A 34 11.28 -5.73 -8.30
C ASN A 34 11.19 -5.63 -9.84
N ALA A 35 10.03 -5.29 -10.40
CA ALA A 35 9.89 -5.13 -11.85
C ALA A 35 10.84 -4.04 -12.41
N TYR A 36 11.03 -2.93 -11.69
CA TYR A 36 12.00 -1.90 -12.09
C TYR A 36 13.46 -2.40 -12.01
N LEU A 37 13.80 -3.16 -10.97
CA LEU A 37 15.13 -3.75 -10.80
C LEU A 37 15.43 -4.84 -11.84
N GLU A 38 14.43 -5.66 -12.19
CA GLU A 38 14.53 -6.67 -13.25
C GLU A 38 14.74 -6.02 -14.61
N TYR A 39 14.07 -4.89 -14.87
CA TYR A 39 14.26 -4.11 -16.09
C TYR A 39 15.64 -3.44 -16.14
N ASN A 40 16.06 -2.82 -15.04
CA ASN A 40 17.37 -2.21 -14.91
C ASN A 40 17.84 -2.24 -13.44
N PRO A 41 18.89 -3.02 -13.10
CA PRO A 41 19.37 -3.13 -11.73
C PRO A 41 19.95 -1.81 -11.19
N ASP A 42 20.35 -0.89 -12.06
CA ASP A 42 20.92 0.41 -11.69
C ASP A 42 19.89 1.55 -11.71
N VAL A 43 18.59 1.25 -11.88
CA VAL A 43 17.53 2.26 -11.99
C VAL A 43 17.50 3.24 -10.81
N PHE A 44 17.87 2.78 -9.62
CA PHE A 44 17.92 3.56 -8.37
C PHE A 44 19.34 3.95 -7.93
N ARG A 45 20.40 3.48 -8.61
CA ARG A 45 21.78 3.78 -8.23
C ARG A 45 22.04 5.29 -8.28
N GLU A 46 22.66 5.83 -7.22
CA GLU A 46 23.03 7.26 -7.09
C GLU A 46 21.85 8.23 -7.21
N LYS A 47 20.61 7.76 -6.99
CA LYS A 47 19.42 8.60 -6.98
C LYS A 47 18.85 8.72 -5.58
N THR A 48 18.37 9.92 -5.26
CA THR A 48 17.55 10.15 -4.06
C THR A 48 16.08 9.95 -4.43
N ILE A 49 15.43 8.95 -3.84
CA ILE A 49 14.01 8.70 -4.04
C ILE A 49 13.23 9.48 -2.98
N LEU A 50 12.29 10.31 -3.44
CA LEU A 50 11.34 11.00 -2.57
C LEU A 50 10.07 10.16 -2.47
N LEU A 51 9.78 9.67 -1.27
CA LEU A 51 8.62 8.84 -1.00
C LEU A 51 7.59 9.65 -0.20
N PRO A 52 6.31 9.71 -0.64
CA PRO A 52 5.26 10.22 0.20
C PRO A 52 4.99 9.20 1.30
N CYS A 53 5.62 9.40 2.46
CA CYS A 53 5.26 8.68 3.67
C CYS A 53 4.23 9.48 4.44
N ASP A 54 2.97 9.07 4.36
CA ASP A 54 1.89 9.62 5.19
C ASP A 54 2.22 9.47 6.69
N ASP A 55 2.69 8.28 7.10
CA ASP A 55 3.10 7.99 8.47
C ASP A 55 4.48 7.33 8.52
N PRO A 56 5.49 7.96 9.15
CA PRO A 56 6.85 7.40 9.27
C PRO A 56 6.87 6.01 9.95
N GLU A 57 6.01 5.77 10.93
CA GLU A 57 6.00 4.53 11.73
C GLU A 57 5.17 3.40 11.08
N TRP A 58 4.20 3.74 10.23
CA TRP A 58 3.20 2.76 9.76
C TRP A 58 3.19 2.55 8.25
N SER A 59 3.80 3.44 7.46
CA SER A 59 3.84 3.34 6.00
C SER A 59 4.52 2.05 5.52
N ASN A 60 3.84 1.34 4.63
CA ASN A 60 4.40 0.17 3.94
C ASN A 60 5.62 0.54 3.09
N PHE A 61 5.71 1.78 2.59
CA PHE A 61 6.87 2.27 1.87
C PHE A 61 8.08 2.43 2.80
N THR A 62 7.93 3.08 3.97
CA THR A 62 9.06 3.21 4.92
C THR A 62 9.57 1.82 5.31
N LYS A 63 8.66 0.90 5.62
CA LYS A 63 9.01 -0.48 6.01
C LYS A 63 9.76 -1.21 4.90
N PHE A 64 9.24 -1.17 3.67
CA PHE A 64 9.86 -1.84 2.54
C PHE A 64 11.27 -1.30 2.28
N PHE A 65 11.43 0.02 2.17
CA PHE A 65 12.73 0.60 1.84
C PHE A 65 13.74 0.42 2.98
N ALA A 66 13.35 0.62 4.24
CA ALA A 66 14.25 0.43 5.39
C ALA A 66 14.69 -1.04 5.60
N GLN A 67 13.91 -2.02 5.13
CA GLN A 67 14.28 -3.44 5.23
C GLN A 67 15.10 -3.95 4.05
N ASN A 68 14.94 -3.36 2.86
CA ASN A 68 15.53 -3.88 1.62
C ASN A 68 16.70 -3.04 1.09
N PHE A 69 16.85 -1.79 1.56
CA PHE A 69 17.90 -0.87 1.12
C PHE A 69 18.55 -0.23 2.35
N GLU A 70 19.86 -0.44 2.51
CA GLU A 70 20.71 0.13 3.58
C GLU A 70 21.59 1.26 3.05
#